data_AF-A0A383DLE8-F1
#
_entry.id   AF-A0A383DLE8-F1
#
_cell.length_a   1.000
_cell.length_b   1.000
_cell.length_c   1.000
_cell.angle_alpha   90.00
_cell.angle_beta   90.00
_cell.angle_gamma   90.00
#
_symmetry.space_group_name_H-M   'P 1'
#
loop_
_entity.id
_entity.type
_entity.pdbx_description
1 polymer ?
#
loop_
_entity_poly.entity_id
_entity_poly.type
_entity_poly.pdbx_seq_one_letter_code
_entity_poly.pdbx_strand_id
1 'polypeptide(L)'
;MAKRQSSSDQYPKAHKMTSVDPAIVDTCSRLFSDLCPPSVVNEAEAGNWPDELWQVIEETGLTLAWVPEEHAGAGASLADGFAIARAAAEYAVPLPLAETLLAGWLLTQGGLSSPKGPMAIAPLAHRPSFRLDDTGEISGTASRIPFASSAIHLAAVTGDDAGRNEHAALLQIGDCDVRR
;
A
#
# COMPACT_ATOMS: atom_id res chain seq x y z
N MET A 1 14.36 -29.94 -40.42
CA MET A 1 13.24 -29.97 -39.45
C MET A 1 13.81 -29.67 -38.06
N ALA A 2 13.71 -28.42 -37.60
CA ALA A 2 14.20 -27.99 -36.29
C ALA A 2 13.01 -27.88 -35.32
N LYS A 3 13.02 -28.68 -34.25
CA LYS A 3 12.03 -28.62 -33.18
C LYS A 3 12.23 -27.33 -32.38
N ARG A 4 11.21 -26.47 -32.37
CA ARG A 4 11.09 -25.37 -31.39
C ARG A 4 10.85 -25.99 -30.01
N GLN A 5 11.79 -25.81 -29.09
CA GLN A 5 11.52 -25.98 -27.66
C GLN A 5 10.89 -24.70 -27.14
N SER A 6 9.67 -24.83 -26.65
CA SER A 6 8.91 -23.80 -25.94
C SER A 6 9.62 -23.49 -24.63
N SER A 7 10.12 -22.26 -24.49
CA SER A 7 10.58 -21.72 -23.20
C SER A 7 9.35 -21.31 -22.41
N SER A 8 8.93 -22.17 -21.49
CA SER A 8 7.84 -21.94 -20.55
C SER A 8 8.38 -22.07 -19.13
N ASP A 9 9.36 -21.23 -18.78
CA ASP A 9 10.05 -21.29 -17.48
C ASP A 9 10.28 -19.89 -16.90
N GLN A 10 9.23 -19.05 -16.89
CA GLN A 10 9.29 -17.73 -16.27
C GLN A 10 7.96 -17.31 -15.65
N TYR A 11 7.48 -18.13 -14.71
CA TYR A 11 6.53 -17.67 -13.69
C TYR A 11 7.05 -18.16 -12.34
N PRO A 12 7.20 -17.28 -11.32
CA PRO A 12 7.52 -17.74 -9.98
C PRO A 12 6.42 -18.72 -9.53
N LYS A 13 6.84 -19.86 -8.97
CA LYS A 13 5.96 -20.95 -8.55
C LYS A 13 4.87 -20.41 -7.61
N ALA A 14 3.61 -20.61 -8.00
CA ALA A 14 2.44 -20.34 -7.17
C ALA A 14 2.49 -21.16 -5.88
N HIS A 15 3.00 -20.60 -4.77
CA HIS A 15 3.05 -21.31 -3.49
C HIS A 15 2.81 -20.47 -2.23
N LYS A 16 2.21 -19.27 -2.31
CA LYS A 16 1.81 -18.49 -1.13
C LYS A 16 0.46 -17.76 -1.33
N MET A 17 -0.55 -18.45 -1.87
CA MET A 17 -1.77 -17.79 -2.37
C MET A 17 -3.11 -18.24 -1.78
N THR A 18 -3.19 -19.18 -0.83
CA THR A 18 -4.52 -19.80 -0.55
C THR A 18 -4.95 -19.95 0.90
N SER A 19 -4.12 -19.70 1.91
CA SER A 19 -4.58 -19.80 3.30
C SER A 19 -4.20 -18.55 4.09
N VAL A 20 -5.19 -18.01 4.78
CA VAL A 20 -5.01 -16.98 5.80
C VAL A 20 -4.40 -17.63 7.03
N ASP A 21 -3.35 -17.03 7.59
CA ASP A 21 -2.80 -17.41 8.89
C ASP A 21 -3.77 -16.99 10.01
N PRO A 22 -4.31 -17.93 10.80
CA PRO A 22 -5.19 -17.61 11.92
C PRO A 22 -4.55 -16.66 12.95
N ALA A 23 -3.23 -16.67 13.11
CA ALA A 23 -2.52 -15.78 14.05
C ALA A 23 -2.61 -14.31 13.64
N ILE A 24 -2.61 -14.03 12.33
CA ILE A 24 -2.78 -12.66 11.81
C ILE A 24 -4.19 -12.16 12.11
N VAL A 25 -5.20 -13.02 11.92
CA VAL A 25 -6.59 -12.69 12.23
C VAL A 25 -6.78 -12.43 13.72
N ASP A 26 -6.26 -13.30 14.59
CA ASP A 26 -6.34 -13.11 16.06
C ASP A 26 -5.65 -11.81 16.50
N THR A 27 -4.46 -11.53 15.96
CA THR A 27 -3.71 -10.29 16.23
C THR A 27 -4.52 -9.06 15.83
N CYS A 28 -5.08 -9.05 14.61
CA CYS A 28 -5.89 -7.94 14.13
C CYS A 28 -7.15 -7.75 14.98
N SER A 29 -7.90 -8.82 15.26
CA SER A 29 -9.14 -8.75 16.03
C SER A 29 -8.91 -8.19 17.43
N ARG A 30 -7.86 -8.66 18.12
CA ARG A 30 -7.51 -8.18 19.47
C ARG A 30 -7.03 -6.73 19.45
N LEU A 31 -6.14 -6.39 18.51
CA LEU A 31 -5.62 -5.03 18.39
C LEU A 31 -6.76 -4.04 18.12
N PHE A 32 -7.62 -4.32 17.13
CA PHE A 32 -8.69 -3.41 16.76
C PHE A 32 -9.84 -3.37 17.77
N SER A 33 -10.13 -4.47 18.49
CA SER A 33 -11.10 -4.43 19.58
C SER A 33 -10.65 -3.55 20.74
N ASP A 34 -9.36 -3.55 21.03
CA ASP A 34 -8.79 -2.87 22.19
C ASP A 34 -8.52 -1.38 21.89
N LEU A 35 -8.02 -1.08 20.68
CA LEU A 35 -7.49 0.23 20.33
C LEU A 35 -8.37 1.04 19.35
N CYS A 36 -9.42 0.44 18.77
CA CYS A 36 -10.33 1.14 17.86
C CYS A 36 -11.79 1.13 18.35
N PRO A 37 -12.09 1.59 19.59
CA PRO A 37 -13.47 1.78 20.01
C PRO A 37 -14.15 2.89 19.19
N PRO A 38 -15.50 2.98 19.18
CA PRO A 38 -16.23 3.99 18.41
C PRO A 38 -15.81 5.45 18.69
N SER A 39 -15.30 5.75 19.89
CA SER A 39 -14.77 7.07 20.21
C SER A 39 -13.55 7.43 19.36
N VAL A 40 -12.66 6.49 19.07
CA VAL A 40 -11.48 6.73 18.20
C VAL A 40 -11.93 7.03 16.77
N VAL A 41 -12.94 6.32 16.27
CA VAL A 41 -13.54 6.58 14.95
C VAL A 41 -14.13 7.98 14.88
N ASN A 42 -14.94 8.37 15.88
CA ASN A 42 -15.56 9.70 15.93
C ASN A 42 -14.52 10.84 16.01
N GLU A 43 -13.46 10.66 16.80
CA GLU A 43 -12.38 11.65 16.89
C GLU A 43 -11.61 11.78 15.57
N ALA A 44 -11.38 10.68 14.87
CA ALA A 44 -10.76 10.70 13.55
C ALA A 44 -11.64 11.41 12.50
N GLU A 45 -12.96 11.21 12.54
CA GLU A 45 -13.91 11.96 11.71
C GLU A 45 -13.91 13.46 12.03
N ALA A 46 -13.65 13.84 13.28
CA ALA A 46 -13.44 15.23 13.69
C ALA A 46 -12.08 15.80 13.26
N GLY A 47 -11.23 14.99 12.63
CA GLY A 47 -9.92 15.39 12.10
C GLY A 47 -8.74 15.10 13.03
N ASN A 48 -8.95 14.38 14.14
CA ASN A 48 -7.91 14.02 15.08
C ASN A 48 -7.26 12.69 14.67
N TRP A 49 -5.99 12.72 14.29
CA TRP A 49 -5.26 11.51 13.90
C TRP A 49 -5.06 10.57 15.11
N PRO A 50 -5.39 9.27 15.00
CA PRO A 50 -5.24 8.34 16.11
C PRO A 50 -3.82 7.78 16.17
N ASP A 51 -2.89 8.58 16.73
CA ASP A 51 -1.46 8.27 16.81
C ASP A 51 -1.14 6.92 17.45
N GLU A 52 -1.73 6.62 18.61
CA GLU A 52 -1.47 5.36 19.34
C GLU A 52 -1.87 4.13 18.50
N LEU A 53 -3.06 4.18 17.88
CA LEU A 53 -3.52 3.11 17.00
C LEU A 53 -2.57 2.93 15.82
N TRP A 54 -2.13 4.01 15.16
CA TRP A 54 -1.18 3.93 14.05
C TRP A 54 0.16 3.32 14.49
N GLN A 55 0.73 3.78 15.59
CA GLN A 55 2.01 3.29 16.11
C GLN A 55 1.98 1.78 16.36
N VAL A 56 0.94 1.29 17.03
CA VAL A 56 0.82 -0.15 17.33
C VAL A 56 0.62 -0.99 16.06
N ILE A 57 -0.17 -0.51 15.08
CA ILE A 57 -0.33 -1.21 13.79
C ILE A 57 0.99 -1.25 13.02
N GLU A 58 1.78 -0.17 13.04
CA GLU A 58 3.08 -0.14 12.37
C GLU A 58 4.10 -1.06 13.06
N GLU A 59 4.15 -1.07 14.39
CA GLU A 59 5.06 -1.90 15.18
C GLU A 59 4.80 -3.41 15.02
N THR A 60 3.55 -3.79 14.79
CA THR A 60 3.17 -5.19 14.49
C THR A 60 3.52 -5.63 13.06
N GLY A 61 3.98 -4.71 12.20
CA GLY A 61 4.34 -4.97 10.80
C GLY A 61 3.13 -5.13 9.88
N LEU A 62 1.91 -4.89 10.36
CA LEU A 62 0.69 -5.03 9.58
C LEU A 62 0.62 -4.05 8.40
N THR A 63 1.25 -2.86 8.52
CA THR A 63 1.29 -1.85 7.45
C THR A 63 2.05 -2.29 6.21
N LEU A 64 3.04 -3.17 6.36
CA LEU A 64 3.92 -3.66 5.27
C LEU A 64 3.83 -5.17 5.10
N ALA A 65 2.68 -5.78 5.42
CA ALA A 65 2.52 -7.23 5.39
C ALA A 65 2.75 -7.83 3.99
N TRP A 66 2.30 -7.16 2.92
CA TRP A 66 2.52 -7.60 1.53
C TRP A 66 3.92 -7.32 0.98
N VAL A 67 4.77 -6.61 1.71
CA VAL A 67 6.12 -6.26 1.27
C VAL A 67 7.08 -7.39 1.63
N PRO A 68 7.90 -7.90 0.70
CA PRO A 68 8.93 -8.91 1.01
C PRO A 68 9.95 -8.43 2.05
N GLU A 69 10.56 -9.36 2.78
CA GLU A 69 11.59 -9.05 3.77
C GLU A 69 12.80 -8.34 3.15
N GLU A 70 13.18 -8.66 1.90
CA GLU A 70 14.25 -7.95 1.18
C GLU A 70 13.97 -6.45 0.95
N HIS A 71 12.70 -6.06 1.03
CA HIS A 71 12.23 -4.68 0.93
C HIS A 71 11.72 -4.13 2.28
N ALA A 72 12.17 -4.74 3.39
CA ALA A 72 11.87 -4.37 4.77
C ALA A 72 10.40 -4.56 5.20
N GLY A 73 9.68 -5.49 4.56
CA GLY A 73 8.33 -5.88 4.97
C GLY A 73 8.25 -7.23 5.68
N ALA A 74 7.03 -7.73 5.89
CA ALA A 74 6.78 -8.99 6.61
C ALA A 74 6.64 -10.23 5.70
N GLY A 75 6.53 -10.06 4.38
CA GLY A 75 6.46 -11.17 3.42
C GLY A 75 5.25 -12.10 3.59
N ALA A 76 4.15 -11.57 4.11
CA ALA A 76 2.89 -12.29 4.29
C ALA A 76 2.22 -12.61 2.93
N SER A 77 1.28 -13.56 2.93
CA SER A 77 0.58 -13.91 1.71
C SER A 77 -0.40 -12.81 1.27
N LEU A 78 -0.84 -12.87 0.00
CA LEU A 78 -1.92 -11.99 -0.47
C LEU A 78 -3.20 -12.20 0.37
N ALA A 79 -3.52 -13.46 0.70
CA ALA A 79 -4.67 -13.80 1.53
C ALA A 79 -4.59 -13.16 2.92
N ASP A 80 -3.40 -13.14 3.52
CA ASP A 80 -3.19 -12.51 4.84
C ASP A 80 -3.45 -11.00 4.80
N GLY A 81 -2.90 -10.27 3.84
CA GLY A 81 -3.16 -8.82 3.77
C GLY A 81 -4.63 -8.49 3.45
N PHE A 82 -5.35 -9.34 2.70
CA PHE A 82 -6.80 -9.20 2.58
C PHE A 82 -7.53 -9.49 3.89
N ALA A 83 -7.04 -10.43 4.71
CA ALA A 83 -7.58 -10.67 6.04
C ALA A 83 -7.36 -9.48 6.97
N ILE A 84 -6.18 -8.85 6.91
CA ILE A 84 -5.86 -7.60 7.62
C ILE A 84 -6.83 -6.49 7.19
N ALA A 85 -6.99 -6.26 5.89
CA ALA A 85 -7.90 -5.24 5.37
C ALA A 85 -9.36 -5.51 5.78
N ARG A 86 -9.79 -6.77 5.77
CA ARG A 86 -11.13 -7.17 6.22
C ARG A 86 -11.35 -6.90 7.70
N ALA A 87 -10.38 -7.25 8.55
CA ALA A 87 -10.44 -6.97 9.98
C ALA A 87 -10.47 -5.45 10.24
N ALA A 88 -9.63 -4.67 9.55
CA ALA A 88 -9.66 -3.21 9.66
C ALA A 88 -11.03 -2.62 9.31
N ALA A 89 -11.67 -3.14 8.25
CA ALA A 89 -13.01 -2.73 7.85
C ALA A 89 -14.10 -3.13 8.87
N GLU A 90 -13.98 -4.30 9.50
CA GLU A 90 -14.92 -4.78 10.53
C GLU A 90 -15.00 -3.84 11.74
N TYR A 91 -13.87 -3.24 12.12
CA TYR A 91 -13.77 -2.29 13.24
C TYR A 91 -13.78 -0.83 12.80
N ALA A 92 -14.02 -0.55 11.51
CA ALA A 92 -14.00 0.80 10.93
C ALA A 92 -12.71 1.59 11.26
N VAL A 93 -11.55 0.92 11.19
CA VAL A 93 -10.25 1.52 11.50
C VAL A 93 -10.03 2.78 10.66
N PRO A 94 -9.93 3.97 11.27
CA PRO A 94 -9.94 5.25 10.55
C PRO A 94 -8.51 5.65 10.09
N LEU A 95 -7.77 4.70 9.52
CA LEU A 95 -6.37 4.85 9.12
C LEU A 95 -6.14 4.27 7.72
N PRO A 96 -5.12 4.73 6.97
CA PRO A 96 -4.82 4.27 5.61
C PRO A 96 -4.13 2.90 5.60
N LEU A 97 -4.64 1.91 6.33
CA LEU A 97 -3.97 0.61 6.45
C LEU A 97 -4.00 -0.17 5.12
N ALA A 98 -5.15 -0.21 4.45
CA ALA A 98 -5.27 -0.89 3.16
C ALA A 98 -4.46 -0.17 2.07
N GLU A 99 -4.48 1.16 2.07
CA GLU A 99 -3.70 2.00 1.18
C GLU A 99 -2.21 1.81 1.40
N THR A 100 -1.75 1.76 2.66
CA THR A 100 -0.33 1.57 3.00
C THR A 100 0.15 0.17 2.60
N LEU A 101 -0.65 -0.87 2.83
CA LEU A 101 -0.39 -2.23 2.35
C LEU A 101 -0.21 -2.26 0.83
N LEU A 102 -1.16 -1.67 0.11
CA LEU A 102 -1.16 -1.68 -1.36
C LEU A 102 -0.03 -0.81 -1.94
N ALA A 103 0.24 0.35 -1.33
CA ALA A 103 1.34 1.23 -1.67
C ALA A 103 2.68 0.49 -1.53
N GLY A 104 2.89 -0.19 -0.40
CA GLY A 104 4.10 -0.98 -0.19
C GLY A 104 4.24 -2.09 -1.23
N TRP A 105 3.18 -2.84 -1.49
CA TRP A 105 3.17 -3.85 -2.56
C TRP A 105 3.53 -3.24 -3.93
N LEU A 106 2.95 -2.08 -4.29
CA LEU A 106 3.24 -1.41 -5.56
C LEU A 106 4.73 -1.04 -5.67
N LEU A 107 5.31 -0.46 -4.61
CA LEU A 107 6.73 -0.08 -4.58
C LEU A 107 7.65 -1.29 -4.83
N THR A 108 7.29 -2.46 -4.30
CA THR A 108 8.06 -3.70 -4.55
C THR A 108 8.04 -4.14 -6.01
N GLN A 109 6.97 -3.84 -6.76
CA GLN A 109 6.92 -4.10 -8.20
C GLN A 109 7.93 -3.24 -8.97
N GLY A 110 8.30 -2.07 -8.43
CA GLY A 110 9.39 -1.23 -8.92
C GLY A 110 10.75 -1.49 -8.27
N GLY A 111 10.88 -2.51 -7.42
CA GLY A 111 12.11 -2.80 -6.67
C GLY A 111 12.47 -1.76 -5.60
N LEU A 112 11.50 -0.96 -5.15
CA LEU A 112 11.69 0.09 -4.15
C LEU A 112 11.30 -0.43 -2.75
N SER A 113 12.10 -0.06 -1.75
CA SER A 113 11.74 -0.29 -0.34
C SER A 113 10.70 0.73 0.13
N SER A 114 9.81 0.28 1.02
CA SER A 114 8.78 1.16 1.59
C SER A 114 9.33 1.95 2.78
N PRO A 115 9.09 3.26 2.86
CA PRO A 115 9.36 4.02 4.08
C PRO A 115 8.36 3.62 5.19
N LYS A 116 8.68 3.99 6.43
CA LYS A 116 7.71 3.99 7.53
C LYS A 116 6.71 5.13 7.37
N GLY A 117 5.60 5.05 8.07
CA GLY A 117 4.54 6.05 8.08
C GLY A 117 3.42 5.79 7.08
N PRO A 118 2.32 6.54 7.18
CA PRO A 118 1.13 6.32 6.37
C PRO A 118 1.41 6.65 4.91
N MET A 119 0.98 5.75 4.03
CA MET A 119 1.11 5.93 2.59
C MET A 119 -0.26 5.94 1.91
N ALA A 120 -0.38 6.78 0.89
CA ALA A 120 -1.45 6.73 -0.08
C ALA A 120 -0.98 6.08 -1.38
N ILE A 121 -1.92 5.77 -2.27
CA ILE A 121 -1.63 5.20 -3.60
C ILE A 121 -2.37 5.96 -4.71
N ALA A 122 -1.69 6.21 -5.83
CA ALA A 122 -2.27 6.89 -6.99
C ALA A 122 -1.69 6.40 -8.34
N PRO A 123 -2.39 6.62 -9.47
CA PRO A 123 -3.79 7.01 -9.56
C PRO A 123 -4.73 5.87 -9.19
N LEU A 124 -5.95 6.20 -8.75
CA LEU A 124 -7.05 5.23 -8.67
C LEU A 124 -7.85 5.11 -9.98
N ALA A 125 -7.52 5.91 -11.00
CA ALA A 125 -8.15 5.88 -12.31
C ALA A 125 -7.24 5.23 -13.36
N HIS A 126 -7.84 4.61 -14.38
CA HIS A 126 -7.15 3.85 -15.44
C HIS A 126 -6.21 4.65 -16.36
N ARG A 127 -6.08 5.97 -16.18
CA ARG A 127 -5.18 6.80 -16.99
C ARG A 127 -4.07 7.32 -16.10
N PRO A 128 -2.80 7.27 -16.54
CA PRO A 128 -1.70 7.83 -15.77
C PRO A 128 -1.95 9.33 -15.58
N SER A 129 -2.16 9.72 -14.32
CA SER A 129 -2.25 11.11 -13.89
C SER A 129 -0.90 11.78 -13.82
N PHE A 130 0.17 10.98 -13.80
CA PHE A 130 1.55 11.38 -13.57
C PHE A 130 2.43 10.98 -14.75
N ARG A 131 3.32 11.89 -15.10
CA ARG A 131 4.32 11.75 -16.16
C ARG A 131 5.70 11.88 -15.55
N LEU A 132 6.56 10.91 -15.84
CA LEU A 132 7.97 10.91 -15.53
C LEU A 132 8.73 11.40 -16.77
N ASP A 133 9.46 12.49 -16.63
CA ASP A 133 10.29 13.01 -17.72
C ASP A 133 11.71 12.43 -17.72
N ASP A 134 12.48 12.73 -18.77
CA ASP A 134 13.86 12.25 -18.93
C ASP A 134 14.83 12.77 -17.86
N THR A 135 14.44 13.78 -17.07
CA THR A 135 15.24 14.31 -15.95
C THR A 135 14.94 13.61 -14.62
N GLY A 136 13.89 12.77 -14.59
CA GLY A 136 13.42 12.09 -13.39
C GLY A 136 12.37 12.87 -12.60
N GLU A 137 11.86 13.98 -13.14
CA GLU A 137 10.80 14.76 -12.50
C GLU A 137 9.44 14.12 -12.77
N ILE A 138 8.61 14.04 -11.72
CA ILE A 138 7.24 13.53 -11.81
C ILE A 138 6.28 14.71 -11.73
N SER A 139 5.48 14.89 -12.78
CA SER A 139 4.48 15.95 -12.85
C SER A 139 3.10 15.38 -13.16
N GLY A 140 2.04 15.97 -12.58
CA GLY A 140 0.68 15.50 -12.84
C GLY A 140 -0.32 15.80 -11.74
N THR A 141 -1.54 15.28 -11.91
CA THR A 141 -2.64 15.51 -10.96
C THR A 141 -3.47 14.25 -10.76
N ALA A 142 -3.43 13.70 -9.55
CA ALA A 142 -4.36 12.65 -9.14
C ALA A 142 -5.51 13.25 -8.33
N SER A 143 -6.68 12.61 -8.37
CA SER A 143 -7.86 13.06 -7.63
C SER A 143 -8.51 11.88 -6.92
N ARG A 144 -9.29 12.19 -5.88
CA ARG A 144 -10.00 11.19 -5.06
C ARG A 144 -9.06 10.15 -4.44
N ILE A 145 -7.90 10.60 -3.96
CA ILE A 145 -6.92 9.74 -3.30
C ILE A 145 -7.28 9.66 -1.81
N PRO A 146 -7.75 8.49 -1.31
CA PRO A 146 -8.09 8.31 0.09
C PRO A 146 -6.89 8.65 0.96
N PHE A 147 -7.14 9.30 2.09
CA PHE A 147 -6.14 9.66 3.08
C PHE A 147 -4.95 10.50 2.58
N ALA A 148 -4.98 11.07 1.36
CA ALA A 148 -3.87 11.86 0.83
C ALA A 148 -3.44 13.00 1.76
N SER A 149 -4.38 13.62 2.47
CA SER A 149 -4.09 14.70 3.42
C SER A 149 -3.48 14.23 4.75
N SER A 150 -3.50 12.93 5.03
CA SER A 150 -3.00 12.33 6.27
C SER A 150 -1.80 11.41 6.03
N ALA A 151 -1.53 11.06 4.76
CA ALA A 151 -0.36 10.31 4.36
C ALA A 151 0.90 11.19 4.37
N ILE A 152 2.05 10.57 4.61
CA ILE A 152 3.37 11.20 4.49
C ILE A 152 3.96 10.90 3.10
N HIS A 153 3.64 9.73 2.55
CA HIS A 153 4.16 9.28 1.26
C HIS A 153 3.06 8.90 0.28
N LEU A 154 3.36 8.99 -1.01
CA LEU A 154 2.50 8.53 -2.09
C LEU A 154 3.26 7.52 -2.95
N ALA A 155 2.76 6.29 -3.01
CA ALA A 155 3.16 5.36 -4.05
C ALA A 155 2.38 5.67 -5.33
N ALA A 156 3.09 5.99 -6.40
CA ALA A 156 2.52 6.42 -7.66
C ALA A 156 2.85 5.45 -8.80
N VAL A 157 1.90 5.23 -9.70
CA VAL A 157 2.19 4.71 -11.05
C VAL A 157 2.30 5.90 -12.00
N THR A 158 3.43 5.99 -12.71
CA THR A 158 3.74 7.08 -13.64
C THR A 158 4.04 6.52 -15.02
N GLY A 159 3.61 7.20 -16.09
CA GLY A 159 4.04 6.87 -17.45
C GLY A 159 5.28 7.67 -17.85
N ASP A 160 6.16 7.08 -18.67
CA ASP A 160 7.22 7.85 -19.34
C ASP A 160 6.67 8.79 -20.41
N ASP A 161 7.45 9.81 -20.81
CA ASP A 161 7.07 10.76 -21.88
C ASP A 161 6.72 10.06 -23.21
N ALA A 162 7.28 8.88 -23.45
CA ALA A 162 6.99 8.07 -24.63
C ALA A 162 5.66 7.31 -24.54
N GLY A 163 5.03 7.23 -23.35
CA GLY A 163 3.81 6.49 -23.06
C GLY A 163 3.94 4.98 -23.27
N ARG A 164 5.16 4.44 -23.19
CA ARG A 164 5.48 3.03 -23.48
C ARG A 164 5.70 2.20 -22.23
N ASN A 165 6.13 2.84 -21.14
CA ASN A 165 6.45 2.16 -19.89
C ASN A 165 5.74 2.82 -18.71
N GLU A 166 5.37 1.98 -17.74
CA GLU A 166 4.87 2.41 -16.44
C GLU A 166 5.95 2.16 -15.39
N HIS A 167 6.06 3.09 -14.45
CA HIS A 167 7.02 3.05 -13.36
C HIS A 167 6.29 3.19 -12.04
N ALA A 168 6.70 2.43 -11.03
CA ALA A 168 6.34 2.72 -9.64
C ALA A 168 7.29 3.80 -9.11
N ALA A 169 6.74 4.79 -8.43
CA ALA A 169 7.48 5.89 -7.82
C ALA A 169 7.05 6.11 -6.38
N LEU A 170 7.99 6.57 -5.56
CA LEU A 170 7.73 7.04 -4.20
C LEU A 170 7.87 8.56 -4.16
N LEU A 171 6.79 9.25 -3.83
CA LEU A 171 6.76 10.70 -3.67
C LEU A 171 6.56 11.07 -2.19
N GLN A 172 7.14 12.20 -1.78
CA GLN A 172 6.78 12.82 -0.50
C GLN A 172 5.49 13.63 -0.71
N ILE A 173 4.51 13.46 0.19
CA ILE A 173 3.28 14.26 0.15
C ILE A 173 3.60 15.75 0.34
N GLY A 174 4.65 16.09 1.09
CA GLY A 174 5.11 17.47 1.29
C GLY A 174 5.57 18.18 0.01
N ASP A 175 5.89 17.43 -1.05
CA ASP A 175 6.25 17.98 -2.37
C ASP A 175 5.03 18.12 -3.29
N CYS A 176 3.83 17.75 -2.82
CA CYS A 176 2.58 17.78 -3.57
C CYS A 176 1.65 18.91 -3.10
N ASP A 177 0.88 19.51 -4.02
CA ASP A 177 -0.24 20.40 -3.66
C ASP A 177 -1.49 19.55 -3.35
N VAL A 178 -1.71 19.24 -2.06
CA VAL A 178 -2.86 18.44 -1.61
C VAL A 178 -4.06 19.33 -1.29
N ARG A 179 -5.18 19.07 -1.97
CA ARG A 179 -6.45 19.78 -1.79
C ARG A 179 -7.52 18.82 -1.27
N ARG A 180 -8.25 19.24 -0.22
CA ARG A 180 -9.44 18.55 0.31
C ARG A 180 -10.70 19.01 -0.40
#